data_AF-A0A973H1L2-F1
#
_entry.id   AF-A0A973H1L2-F1
#
_cell.length_a   1.000
_cell.length_b   1.000
_cell.length_c   1.000
_cell.angle_alpha   90.00
_cell.angle_beta   90.00
_cell.angle_gamma   90.00
#
_symmetry.space_group_name_H-M   'P 1'
#
loop_
_entity.id
_entity.type
_entity.pdbx_description
1 polymer ?
#
loop_
_entity_poly.entity_id
_entity_poly.type
_entity_poly.pdbx_seq_one_letter_code
_entity_poly.pdbx_strand_id
1 'polypeptide(L)'
;MTIREFSEATGIGASEILKALMKGGVLANINQQIDYETAALIAADFNLETHETVPAQLAGIVDNVKDVLAAQAESEMRIRPPVVTIMGHVDHGKTKLLDAIRSARVAEGEAGGITQHIGAYQIEVNHRKITFLDTPGHEAFTAMRARGAQATDIVILVVAADDGVMPQTVEAISHVKAAGVPMIVAVNKIDLPTANLDRIRQQLAANDVIVESYGGNVPSVEVSAKAKINIDGLLEMILLVADLEDFKANPNAPAVGTIIEAELDKNRGAVATVLIQNGTLRPEDNVLVGGVSGKIKTMFNDSGKRLRFADPSTPVEILGLDGVPQAGDILQVVDDLAVAREIALQRQRQTRMEAVGMVRGTTLEDLFSKVQQGQIKDLNVIVKADVQGSIGAIEHQMGQLNNSQNEVQIKILHKATGAITEGDVNLAAASQAIIIGFNARPDPAARRAAEQQGIDIRFYNIIYQLTDDIKKAMVGMLA
;
A
#
# COMPACT_ATOMS: atom_id res chain seq x y z
N MET A 1 2.25 -27.44 -5.17
CA MET A 1 2.02 -28.55 -6.13
C MET A 1 0.59 -29.07 -5.97
N THR A 2 -0.03 -29.69 -6.96
CA THR A 2 -1.37 -30.32 -6.81
C THR A 2 -1.29 -31.64 -6.05
N ILE A 3 -2.39 -32.08 -5.42
CA ILE A 3 -2.47 -33.38 -4.74
C ILE A 3 -2.16 -34.54 -5.70
N ARG A 4 -2.56 -34.41 -6.97
CA ARG A 4 -2.20 -35.37 -8.01
C ARG A 4 -0.68 -35.42 -8.25
N GLU A 5 -0.04 -34.29 -8.45
CA GLU A 5 1.42 -34.20 -8.65
C GLU A 5 2.17 -34.69 -7.41
N PHE A 6 1.66 -34.39 -6.21
CA PHE A 6 2.24 -34.88 -4.96
C PHE A 6 2.11 -36.41 -4.82
N SER A 7 0.96 -36.99 -5.21
CA SER A 7 0.74 -38.44 -5.27
C SER A 7 1.69 -39.13 -6.25
N GLU A 8 1.87 -38.53 -7.44
CA GLU A 8 2.79 -39.03 -8.46
C GLU A 8 4.25 -38.92 -8.01
N ALA A 9 4.63 -37.84 -7.32
CA ALA A 9 6.01 -37.62 -6.85
C ALA A 9 6.40 -38.47 -5.62
N THR A 10 5.46 -38.73 -4.71
CA THR A 10 5.71 -39.50 -3.48
C THR A 10 5.43 -41.00 -3.64
N GLY A 11 4.72 -41.40 -4.71
CA GLY A 11 4.26 -42.77 -4.92
C GLY A 11 3.11 -43.19 -4.00
N ILE A 12 2.59 -42.27 -3.17
CA ILE A 12 1.46 -42.51 -2.26
C ILE A 12 0.16 -42.34 -3.06
N GLY A 13 -0.82 -43.21 -2.85
CA GLY A 13 -2.10 -43.10 -3.55
C GLY A 13 -2.85 -41.80 -3.18
N ALA A 14 -3.38 -41.09 -4.18
CA ALA A 14 -4.13 -39.83 -3.98
C ALA A 14 -5.26 -39.97 -2.93
N SER A 15 -5.88 -41.14 -2.84
CA SER A 15 -6.91 -41.46 -1.83
C SER A 15 -6.38 -41.46 -0.39
N GLU A 16 -5.11 -41.81 -0.17
CA GLU A 16 -4.49 -41.82 1.15
C GLU A 16 -4.06 -40.42 1.56
N ILE A 17 -3.53 -39.64 0.62
CA ILE A 17 -3.22 -38.21 0.82
C ILE A 17 -4.49 -37.43 1.18
N LEU A 18 -5.60 -37.67 0.48
CA LEU A 18 -6.89 -37.05 0.79
C LEU A 18 -7.39 -37.43 2.19
N LYS A 19 -7.20 -38.68 2.63
CA LYS A 19 -7.56 -39.09 3.99
C LYS A 19 -6.70 -38.42 5.06
N ALA A 20 -5.40 -38.27 4.80
CA ALA A 20 -4.49 -37.55 5.70
C ALA A 20 -4.89 -36.08 5.83
N LEU A 21 -5.18 -35.41 4.71
CA LEU A 21 -5.69 -34.03 4.69
C LEU A 21 -6.99 -33.88 5.48
N MET A 22 -7.93 -34.81 5.32
CA MET A 22 -9.18 -34.82 6.08
C MET A 22 -8.94 -34.98 7.60
N LYS A 23 -7.96 -35.79 7.99
CA LYS A 23 -7.58 -35.97 9.41
C LYS A 23 -6.96 -34.70 10.00
N GLY A 24 -6.26 -33.91 9.18
CA GLY A 24 -5.77 -32.57 9.50
C GLY A 24 -6.83 -31.45 9.42
N GLY A 25 -8.09 -31.79 9.13
CA GLY A 25 -9.19 -30.82 9.03
C GLY A 25 -9.30 -30.08 7.69
N VAL A 26 -8.50 -30.46 6.68
CA VAL A 26 -8.49 -29.84 5.36
C VAL A 26 -9.29 -30.69 4.38
N LEU A 27 -10.42 -30.16 3.91
CA LEU A 27 -11.19 -30.75 2.82
C LEU A 27 -10.57 -30.35 1.49
N ALA A 28 -10.06 -31.33 0.74
CA ALA A 28 -9.42 -31.08 -0.54
C ALA A 28 -9.90 -32.02 -1.65
N ASN A 29 -9.69 -31.63 -2.91
CA ASN A 29 -9.93 -32.46 -4.09
C ASN A 29 -8.63 -32.78 -4.83
N ILE A 30 -8.61 -33.80 -5.70
CA ILE A 30 -7.39 -34.30 -6.38
C ILE A 30 -6.62 -33.19 -7.15
N ASN A 31 -7.32 -32.17 -7.64
CA ASN A 31 -6.73 -31.09 -8.44
C ASN A 31 -6.37 -29.86 -7.60
N GLN A 32 -6.58 -29.89 -6.29
CA GLN A 32 -6.28 -28.78 -5.40
C GLN A 32 -4.77 -28.67 -5.19
N GLN A 33 -4.27 -27.43 -5.21
CA GLN A 33 -2.90 -27.15 -4.83
C GLN A 33 -2.76 -27.16 -3.31
N ILE A 34 -1.66 -27.74 -2.84
CA ILE A 34 -1.23 -27.74 -1.44
C ILE A 34 0.07 -26.93 -1.33
N ASP A 35 0.20 -26.21 -0.22
CA ASP A 35 1.41 -25.50 0.17
C ASP A 35 2.49 -26.47 0.68
N TYR A 36 3.72 -25.97 0.82
CA TYR A 36 4.84 -26.79 1.24
C TYR A 36 4.65 -27.31 2.67
N GLU A 37 4.16 -26.49 3.60
CA GLU A 37 3.97 -26.89 5.00
C GLU A 37 2.99 -28.06 5.13
N THR A 38 1.84 -27.99 4.44
CA THR A 38 0.86 -29.09 4.45
C THR A 38 1.43 -30.33 3.75
N ALA A 39 2.14 -30.16 2.64
CA ALA A 39 2.76 -31.27 1.93
C ALA A 39 3.86 -31.95 2.77
N ALA A 40 4.69 -31.18 3.46
CA ALA A 40 5.75 -31.66 4.33
C ALA A 40 5.20 -32.40 5.55
N LEU A 41 4.10 -31.92 6.13
CA LEU A 41 3.43 -32.56 7.27
C LEU A 41 2.83 -33.92 6.87
N ILE A 42 2.19 -33.99 5.69
CA ILE A 42 1.70 -35.27 5.15
C ILE A 42 2.87 -36.20 4.84
N ALA A 43 3.92 -35.70 4.19
CA ALA A 43 5.10 -36.50 3.88
C ALA A 43 5.78 -37.06 5.14
N ALA A 44 5.83 -36.27 6.23
CA ALA A 44 6.34 -36.69 7.52
C ALA A 44 5.52 -37.83 8.15
N ASP A 45 4.19 -37.82 8.01
CA ASP A 45 3.32 -38.92 8.45
C ASP A 45 3.64 -40.25 7.72
N PHE A 46 4.23 -40.18 6.53
CA PHE A 46 4.66 -41.32 5.73
C PHE A 46 6.19 -41.55 5.75
N ASN A 47 6.92 -40.93 6.69
CA ASN A 47 8.39 -41.02 6.83
C ASN A 47 9.18 -40.61 5.57
N LEU A 48 8.68 -39.66 4.79
CA LEU A 48 9.38 -39.09 3.64
C LEU A 48 10.04 -37.76 4.03
N GLU A 49 11.35 -37.66 3.81
CA GLU A 49 12.05 -36.38 3.91
C GLU A 49 11.67 -35.51 2.70
N THR A 50 11.18 -34.31 2.98
CA THR A 50 10.83 -33.33 1.96
C THR A 50 11.88 -32.24 1.93
N HIS A 51 12.30 -31.89 0.71
CA HIS A 51 13.09 -30.71 0.46
C HIS A 51 12.27 -29.78 -0.41
N GLU A 52 12.13 -28.54 0.04
CA GLU A 52 11.56 -27.48 -0.77
C GLU A 52 12.48 -27.23 -1.97
N THR A 53 12.11 -27.80 -3.11
CA THR A 53 12.70 -27.46 -4.38
C THR A 53 11.86 -26.34 -4.96
N VAL A 54 12.24 -25.11 -4.65
CA VAL A 54 11.80 -23.95 -5.43
C VAL A 54 12.17 -24.26 -6.88
N PRO A 55 11.23 -24.26 -7.83
CA PRO A 55 11.55 -24.49 -9.25
C PRO A 55 12.75 -23.62 -9.62
N ALA A 56 13.70 -24.14 -10.40
CA ALA A 56 14.91 -23.38 -10.76
C ALA A 56 14.62 -22.00 -11.38
N GLN A 57 13.41 -21.83 -11.93
CA GLN A 57 12.85 -20.57 -12.46
C GLN A 57 12.42 -19.57 -11.38
N LEU A 58 12.08 -20.02 -10.17
CA LEU A 58 11.69 -19.21 -9.01
C LEU A 58 12.85 -18.96 -8.04
N ALA A 59 14.02 -19.58 -8.26
CA ALA A 59 15.19 -19.38 -7.44
C ALA A 59 15.62 -17.90 -7.47
N GLY A 60 15.61 -17.25 -6.31
CA GLY A 60 16.00 -15.86 -6.15
C GLY A 60 14.85 -14.86 -6.21
N ILE A 61 13.61 -15.26 -6.50
CA ILE A 61 12.45 -14.35 -6.36
C ILE A 61 12.08 -14.26 -4.89
N VAL A 62 11.95 -13.03 -4.39
CA VAL A 62 11.78 -12.79 -2.97
C VAL A 62 10.41 -12.17 -2.68
N ASP A 63 9.74 -12.72 -1.67
CA ASP A 63 8.41 -12.25 -1.23
C ASP A 63 8.49 -11.21 -0.11
N ASN A 64 9.69 -10.97 0.45
CA ASN A 64 9.93 -9.95 1.47
C ASN A 64 11.33 -9.33 1.34
N VAL A 65 11.40 -8.00 1.36
CA VAL A 65 12.67 -7.28 1.22
C VAL A 65 13.59 -7.45 2.44
N LYS A 66 13.02 -7.70 3.63
CA LYS A 66 13.81 -7.94 4.85
C LYS A 66 14.70 -9.18 4.72
N ASP A 67 14.22 -10.22 4.04
CA ASP A 67 14.97 -11.46 3.84
C ASP A 67 16.15 -11.25 2.89
N VAL A 68 15.97 -10.39 1.88
CA VAL A 68 17.06 -9.98 0.96
C VAL A 68 18.19 -9.31 1.74
N LEU A 69 17.85 -8.38 2.63
CA LEU A 69 18.82 -7.64 3.43
C LEU A 69 19.54 -8.55 4.43
N ALA A 70 18.81 -9.45 5.07
CA ALA A 70 19.38 -10.40 6.04
C ALA A 70 20.35 -11.41 5.40
N ALA A 71 20.16 -11.73 4.12
CA ALA A 71 21.04 -12.64 3.38
C ALA A 71 22.35 -11.99 2.87
N GLN A 72 22.51 -10.66 2.96
CA GLN A 72 23.70 -9.97 2.49
C GLN A 72 24.89 -10.11 3.44
N ALA A 73 26.10 -10.19 2.88
CA ALA A 73 27.32 -10.16 3.67
C ALA A 73 27.53 -8.77 4.29
N GLU A 74 27.89 -8.72 5.57
CA GLU A 74 28.08 -7.47 6.32
C GLU A 74 29.14 -6.54 5.70
N SER A 75 30.15 -7.09 5.00
CA SER A 75 31.20 -6.34 4.32
C SER A 75 30.69 -5.51 3.12
N GLU A 76 29.61 -5.95 2.49
CA GLU A 76 28.99 -5.30 1.32
C GLU A 76 27.95 -4.26 1.73
N MET A 77 27.51 -4.31 2.98
CA MET A 77 26.56 -3.38 3.55
C MET A 77 27.19 -1.99 3.73
N ARG A 78 26.43 -0.96 3.39
CA ARG A 78 26.79 0.46 3.51
C ARG A 78 25.65 1.20 4.18
N ILE A 79 26.00 2.21 4.97
CA ILE A 79 25.02 3.10 5.61
C ILE A 79 24.18 3.77 4.52
N ARG A 80 22.86 3.74 4.70
CA ARG A 80 21.91 4.37 3.77
C ARG A 80 21.11 5.48 4.47
N PRO A 81 20.51 6.40 3.70
CA PRO A 81 19.58 7.40 4.24
C PRO A 81 18.40 6.73 4.97
N PRO A 82 17.94 7.24 6.13
CA PRO A 82 16.74 6.73 6.76
C PRO A 82 15.50 7.09 5.93
N VAL A 83 14.58 6.14 5.84
CA VAL A 83 13.23 6.34 5.29
C VAL A 83 12.26 6.60 6.43
N VAL A 84 11.55 7.71 6.38
CA VAL A 84 10.75 8.24 7.48
C VAL A 84 9.31 8.44 7.03
N THR A 85 8.34 7.96 7.79
CA THR A 85 6.92 8.28 7.54
C THR A 85 6.34 9.10 8.67
N ILE A 86 5.32 9.89 8.36
CA ILE A 86 4.63 10.73 9.33
C ILE A 86 3.22 10.21 9.55
N MET A 87 2.92 9.83 10.79
CA MET A 87 1.62 9.32 11.20
C MET A 87 0.99 10.19 12.29
N GLY A 88 -0.31 10.06 12.49
CA GLY A 88 -1.06 10.82 13.51
C GLY A 88 -2.50 11.04 13.10
N HIS A 89 -3.28 11.70 13.96
CA HIS A 89 -4.68 12.02 13.69
C HIS A 89 -4.85 13.09 12.60
N VAL A 90 -6.02 13.15 11.98
CA VAL A 90 -6.44 14.25 11.10
C VAL A 90 -6.30 15.59 11.86
N ASP A 91 -5.94 16.66 11.14
CA ASP A 91 -5.74 18.02 11.69
C ASP A 91 -4.66 18.22 12.76
N HIS A 92 -3.87 17.20 13.08
CA HIS A 92 -2.67 17.35 13.90
C HIS A 92 -1.51 18.05 13.16
N GLY A 93 -1.71 18.45 11.90
CA GLY A 93 -0.75 19.25 11.14
C GLY A 93 0.36 18.46 10.45
N LYS A 94 0.15 17.18 10.12
CA LYS A 94 1.10 16.33 9.37
C LYS A 94 1.54 16.97 8.04
N THR A 95 0.58 17.35 7.19
CA THR A 95 0.86 17.99 5.90
C THR A 95 1.56 19.34 6.09
N LYS A 96 1.15 20.13 7.08
CA LYS A 96 1.84 21.39 7.42
C LYS A 96 3.27 21.17 7.88
N LEU A 97 3.54 20.09 8.63
CA LEU A 97 4.88 19.74 9.07
C LEU A 97 5.76 19.33 7.88
N LEU A 98 5.24 18.50 6.98
CA LEU A 98 5.91 18.16 5.72
C LEU A 98 6.18 19.41 4.87
N ASP A 99 5.21 20.32 4.76
CA ASP A 99 5.39 21.59 4.06
C ASP A 99 6.43 22.50 4.73
N ALA A 100 6.48 22.52 6.07
CA ALA A 100 7.50 23.26 6.80
C ALA A 100 8.90 22.69 6.53
N ILE A 101 9.04 21.36 6.56
CA ILE A 101 10.29 20.65 6.25
C ILE A 101 10.73 20.92 4.80
N ARG A 102 9.80 20.86 3.83
CA ARG A 102 10.07 21.19 2.42
C ARG A 102 10.47 22.65 2.23
N SER A 103 9.65 23.57 2.74
CA SER A 103 9.83 25.02 2.53
C SER A 103 11.03 25.62 3.27
N ALA A 104 11.58 24.94 4.28
CA ALA A 104 12.84 25.36 4.91
C ALA A 104 14.03 25.38 3.92
N ARG A 105 13.89 24.75 2.74
CA ARG A 105 14.94 24.73 1.70
C ARG A 105 14.53 25.19 0.31
N VAL A 106 13.23 25.30 0.01
CA VAL A 106 12.75 25.91 -1.25
C VAL A 106 12.77 27.44 -1.12
N ALA A 107 13.96 28.02 -1.04
CA ALA A 107 14.20 29.42 -1.39
C ALA A 107 14.56 29.46 -2.89
N GLU A 108 13.78 30.23 -3.65
CA GLU A 108 13.96 30.54 -5.09
C GLU A 108 13.72 29.38 -6.07
N GLY A 109 12.46 29.14 -6.47
CA GLY A 109 12.26 28.55 -7.81
C GLY A 109 10.90 27.96 -8.19
N GLU A 110 10.10 27.42 -7.26
CA GLU A 110 8.93 26.64 -7.66
C GLU A 110 7.60 27.31 -7.29
N ALA A 111 6.97 27.90 -8.30
CA ALA A 111 5.57 28.29 -8.27
C ALA A 111 4.71 27.01 -8.29
N GLY A 112 4.15 26.64 -7.13
CA GLY A 112 3.19 25.54 -7.09
C GLY A 112 3.10 24.89 -5.72
N GLY A 113 2.48 25.57 -4.76
CA GLY A 113 2.06 24.93 -3.51
C GLY A 113 0.90 23.97 -3.78
N ILE A 114 1.19 22.71 -4.10
CA ILE A 114 0.36 21.52 -3.84
C ILE A 114 1.24 20.25 -3.94
N THR A 115 1.11 19.37 -2.96
CA THR A 115 1.54 17.96 -2.99
C THR A 115 0.70 17.21 -4.02
N GLN A 116 1.25 16.77 -5.15
CA GLN A 116 0.41 16.02 -6.10
C GLN A 116 0.98 14.80 -6.82
N HIS A 117 2.29 14.51 -6.86
CA HIS A 117 2.70 13.43 -7.79
C HIS A 117 3.52 12.29 -7.19
N ILE A 118 4.15 12.45 -6.03
CA ILE A 118 4.95 11.37 -5.44
C ILE A 118 4.71 11.38 -3.93
N GLY A 119 4.16 10.28 -3.40
CA GLY A 119 4.00 10.05 -1.95
C GLY A 119 5.33 9.88 -1.20
N ALA A 120 6.45 10.31 -1.79
CA ALA A 120 7.79 10.22 -1.25
C ALA A 120 8.69 11.34 -1.79
N TYR A 121 9.56 11.90 -0.96
CA TYR A 121 10.55 12.90 -1.38
C TYR A 121 11.82 12.79 -0.54
N GLN A 122 12.93 13.32 -1.05
CA GLN A 122 14.20 13.28 -0.34
C GLN A 122 14.70 14.69 -0.04
N ILE A 123 15.10 14.92 1.20
CA ILE A 123 15.76 16.15 1.62
C ILE A 123 17.19 15.85 2.02
N GLU A 124 18.05 16.86 1.95
CA GLU A 124 19.38 16.84 2.53
C GLU A 124 19.37 17.66 3.82
N VAL A 125 20.04 17.21 4.88
CA VAL A 125 20.22 17.89 6.16
C VAL A 125 21.65 17.57 6.60
N ASN A 126 22.48 18.59 6.87
CA ASN A 126 23.88 18.39 7.28
C ASN A 126 24.68 17.41 6.38
N HIS A 127 24.52 17.53 5.05
CA HIS A 127 25.12 16.63 4.04
C HIS A 127 24.65 15.17 4.08
N ARG A 128 23.62 14.87 4.86
CA ARG A 128 22.97 13.56 4.93
C ARG A 128 21.58 13.64 4.34
N LYS A 129 21.16 12.58 3.66
CA LYS A 129 19.84 12.52 3.05
C LYS A 129 18.84 11.91 4.03
N ILE A 130 17.59 12.35 3.95
CA ILE A 130 16.44 11.76 4.64
C ILE A 130 15.33 11.61 3.61
N THR A 131 14.77 10.41 3.50
CA THR A 131 13.66 10.14 2.59
C THR A 131 12.36 10.15 3.38
N PHE A 132 11.42 11.01 3.01
CA PHE A 132 10.10 11.07 3.63
C PHE A 132 9.10 10.32 2.77
N LEU A 133 8.26 9.48 3.39
CA LEU A 133 7.04 8.94 2.81
C LEU A 133 5.83 9.70 3.39
N ASP A 134 5.06 10.34 2.52
CA ASP A 134 3.82 11.02 2.88
C ASP A 134 2.65 10.05 2.76
N THR A 135 2.23 9.48 3.90
CA THR A 135 1.00 8.68 3.95
C THR A 135 -0.20 9.57 4.29
N PRO A 136 -1.27 9.56 3.48
CA PRO A 136 -2.48 10.31 3.78
C PRO A 136 -3.05 9.97 5.17
N GLY A 137 -3.45 11.00 5.91
CA GLY A 137 -3.82 10.90 7.32
C GLY A 137 -5.24 10.40 7.62
N HIS A 138 -6.04 10.03 6.63
CA HIS A 138 -7.46 9.72 6.78
C HIS A 138 -7.69 8.22 7.04
N GLU A 139 -8.75 7.85 7.79
CA GLU A 139 -9.15 6.47 8.14
C GLU A 139 -9.27 5.52 6.95
N ALA A 140 -9.91 5.95 5.86
CA ALA A 140 -9.92 5.25 4.58
C ALA A 140 -8.53 4.78 4.06
N PHE A 141 -7.43 5.40 4.49
CA PHE A 141 -6.07 5.04 4.04
C PHE A 141 -5.28 4.20 5.07
N THR A 142 -5.94 3.50 5.99
CA THR A 142 -5.26 2.58 6.94
C THR A 142 -4.33 1.59 6.24
N ALA A 143 -4.73 1.05 5.07
CA ALA A 143 -3.87 0.16 4.28
C ALA A 143 -2.61 0.87 3.74
N MET A 144 -2.66 2.17 3.41
CA MET A 144 -1.46 2.94 3.08
C MET A 144 -0.57 3.17 4.30
N ARG A 145 -1.16 3.43 5.48
CA ARG A 145 -0.41 3.63 6.73
C ARG A 145 0.33 2.35 7.15
N ALA A 146 -0.34 1.19 7.11
CA ALA A 146 0.29 -0.10 7.41
C ALA A 146 1.48 -0.39 6.48
N ARG A 147 1.32 -0.13 5.18
CA ARG A 147 2.41 -0.27 4.18
C ARG A 147 3.54 0.73 4.39
N GLY A 148 3.21 1.99 4.67
CA GLY A 148 4.18 3.01 5.02
C GLY A 148 5.01 2.60 6.23
N ALA A 149 4.38 2.05 7.28
CA ALA A 149 5.08 1.54 8.45
C ALA A 149 6.06 0.41 8.11
N GLN A 150 5.68 -0.53 7.23
CA GLN A 150 6.55 -1.64 6.84
C GLN A 150 7.70 -1.23 5.90
N ALA A 151 7.49 -0.19 5.10
CA ALA A 151 8.48 0.32 4.15
C ALA A 151 9.45 1.34 4.75
N THR A 152 9.25 1.76 6.00
CA THR A 152 10.04 2.81 6.67
C THR A 152 10.94 2.28 7.77
N ASP A 153 11.98 3.05 8.01
CA ASP A 153 13.00 2.81 9.03
C ASP A 153 12.66 3.55 10.33
N ILE A 154 11.95 4.68 10.25
CA ILE A 154 11.54 5.49 11.41
C ILE A 154 10.12 6.01 11.17
N VAL A 155 9.30 6.04 12.23
CA VAL A 155 7.98 6.69 12.20
C VAL A 155 7.95 7.92 13.09
N ILE A 156 7.51 9.05 12.54
CA ILE A 156 7.18 10.26 13.30
C ILE A 156 5.70 10.24 13.67
N LEU A 157 5.40 10.15 14.95
CA LEU A 157 4.04 10.27 15.48
C LEU A 157 3.75 11.74 15.81
N VAL A 158 2.89 12.37 15.02
CA VAL A 158 2.47 13.77 15.22
C VAL A 158 1.25 13.84 16.13
N VAL A 159 1.42 14.50 17.28
CA VAL A 159 0.36 14.73 18.27
C VAL A 159 0.22 16.23 18.47
N ALA A 160 -0.99 16.76 18.27
CA ALA A 160 -1.22 18.18 18.49
C ALA A 160 -1.36 18.50 19.98
N ALA A 161 -0.78 19.63 20.40
CA ALA A 161 -0.68 19.98 21.81
C ALA A 161 -1.98 20.49 22.44
N ASP A 162 -2.93 20.91 21.62
CA ASP A 162 -4.29 21.31 21.98
C ASP A 162 -5.24 20.10 22.09
N ASP A 163 -5.13 19.15 21.16
CA ASP A 163 -6.03 18.00 21.06
C ASP A 163 -5.60 16.81 21.95
N GLY A 164 -4.31 16.47 21.91
CA GLY A 164 -3.75 15.30 22.60
C GLY A 164 -3.89 13.99 21.79
N VAL A 165 -3.87 12.84 22.50
CA VAL A 165 -3.97 11.52 21.86
C VAL A 165 -5.41 11.22 21.47
N MET A 166 -5.64 10.96 20.19
CA MET A 166 -6.93 10.65 19.58
C MET A 166 -6.98 9.20 19.08
N PRO A 167 -8.17 8.62 18.75
CA PRO A 167 -8.28 7.22 18.32
C PRO A 167 -7.37 6.83 17.15
N GLN A 168 -7.21 7.69 16.13
CA GLN A 168 -6.30 7.44 15.00
C GLN A 168 -4.82 7.49 15.42
N THR A 169 -4.48 8.24 16.47
CA THR A 169 -3.14 8.22 17.06
C THR A 169 -2.88 6.86 17.73
N VAL A 170 -3.87 6.29 18.43
CA VAL A 170 -3.77 4.95 19.04
C VAL A 170 -3.64 3.86 17.97
N GLU A 171 -4.39 3.98 16.87
CA GLU A 171 -4.25 3.11 15.69
C GLU A 171 -2.83 3.20 15.11
N ALA A 172 -2.31 4.42 14.91
CA ALA A 172 -0.96 4.63 14.42
C ALA A 172 0.10 4.00 15.35
N ILE A 173 -0.02 4.18 16.67
CA ILE A 173 0.86 3.56 17.67
C ILE A 173 0.85 2.03 17.52
N SER A 174 -0.34 1.43 17.35
CA SER A 174 -0.48 -0.01 17.16
C SER A 174 0.24 -0.50 15.90
N HIS A 175 0.12 0.22 14.78
CA HIS A 175 0.82 -0.13 13.54
C HIS A 175 2.35 -0.04 13.66
N VAL A 176 2.85 1.01 14.32
CA VAL A 176 4.30 1.19 14.53
C VAL A 176 4.87 0.06 15.39
N LYS A 177 4.17 -0.29 16.48
CA LYS A 177 4.56 -1.39 17.36
C LYS A 177 4.52 -2.75 16.64
N ALA A 178 3.49 -3.00 15.84
CA ALA A 178 3.39 -4.22 15.05
C ALA A 178 4.47 -4.33 13.97
N ALA A 179 4.89 -3.20 13.38
CA ALA A 179 5.97 -3.16 12.40
C ALA A 179 7.37 -3.30 13.01
N GLY A 180 7.51 -3.05 14.32
CA GLY A 180 8.77 -3.10 15.05
C GLY A 180 9.73 -1.97 14.66
N VAL A 181 9.20 -0.80 14.29
CA VAL A 181 9.97 0.32 13.77
C VAL A 181 10.18 1.39 14.86
N PRO A 182 11.38 1.97 14.99
CA PRO A 182 11.65 3.10 15.89
C PRO A 182 10.67 4.26 15.68
N MET A 183 10.24 4.86 16.79
CA MET A 183 9.25 5.94 16.82
C MET A 183 9.83 7.21 17.41
N ILE A 184 9.54 8.35 16.79
CA ILE A 184 9.81 9.70 17.32
C ILE A 184 8.48 10.42 17.49
N VAL A 185 8.22 11.00 18.66
CA VAL A 185 6.99 11.77 18.90
C VAL A 185 7.24 13.25 18.58
N ALA A 186 6.54 13.79 17.60
CA ALA A 186 6.53 15.22 17.30
C ALA A 186 5.29 15.87 17.92
N VAL A 187 5.48 16.64 18.99
CA VAL A 187 4.39 17.39 19.64
C VAL A 187 4.20 18.71 18.90
N ASN A 188 3.14 18.82 18.11
CA ASN A 188 2.89 19.95 17.22
C ASN A 188 1.97 21.02 17.85
N LYS A 189 1.91 22.20 17.23
CA LYS A 189 1.07 23.35 17.66
C LYS A 189 1.46 23.94 19.04
N ILE A 190 2.74 23.90 19.41
CA ILE A 190 3.23 24.51 20.66
C ILE A 190 3.09 26.05 20.71
N ASP A 191 2.81 26.68 19.57
CA ASP A 191 2.54 28.12 19.47
C ASP A 191 1.18 28.52 20.05
N LEU A 192 0.28 27.57 20.29
CA LEU A 192 -1.04 27.86 20.84
C LEU A 192 -0.99 28.00 22.37
N PRO A 193 -1.70 28.98 22.95
CA PRO A 193 -1.77 29.14 24.41
C PRO A 193 -2.51 27.99 25.11
N THR A 194 -3.26 27.19 24.35
CA THR A 194 -3.96 25.98 24.81
C THR A 194 -3.06 24.74 24.83
N ALA A 195 -1.80 24.85 24.40
CA ALA A 195 -0.87 23.73 24.39
C ALA A 195 -0.60 23.21 25.81
N ASN A 196 -0.80 21.91 26.02
CA ASN A 196 -0.54 21.27 27.31
C ASN A 196 0.33 20.02 27.14
N LEU A 197 1.64 20.19 27.31
CA LEU A 197 2.64 19.14 27.12
C LEU A 197 2.52 18.02 28.15
N ASP A 198 2.20 18.35 29.41
CA ASP A 198 2.10 17.34 30.48
C ASP A 198 0.92 16.40 30.26
N ARG A 199 -0.21 16.94 29.78
CA ARG A 199 -1.37 16.13 29.39
C ARG A 199 -1.00 15.13 28.29
N ILE A 200 -0.27 15.56 27.28
CA ILE A 200 0.14 14.68 26.16
C ILE A 200 1.05 13.57 26.66
N ARG A 201 2.04 13.89 27.50
CA ARG A 201 2.96 12.91 28.10
C ARG A 201 2.20 11.83 28.88
N GLN A 202 1.22 12.24 29.69
CA GLN A 202 0.36 11.31 30.42
C GLN A 202 -0.48 10.42 29.49
N GLN A 203 -1.07 11.00 28.44
CA GLN A 203 -1.88 10.25 27.48
C GLN A 203 -1.05 9.28 26.62
N LEU A 204 0.17 9.67 26.22
CA LEU A 204 1.09 8.78 25.51
C LEU A 204 1.53 7.62 26.40
N ALA A 205 1.87 7.90 27.65
CA ALA A 205 2.22 6.86 28.63
C ALA A 205 1.07 5.86 28.83
N ALA A 206 -0.17 6.32 28.85
CA ALA A 206 -1.36 5.45 28.93
C ALA A 206 -1.56 4.55 27.70
N ASN A 207 -0.89 4.83 26.58
CA ASN A 207 -0.89 4.01 25.36
C ASN A 207 0.46 3.27 25.17
N ASP A 208 1.18 3.06 26.27
CA ASP A 208 2.51 2.43 26.34
C ASP A 208 3.53 3.11 25.40
N VAL A 209 3.49 4.45 25.32
CA VAL A 209 4.50 5.27 24.65
C VAL A 209 5.10 6.21 25.69
N ILE A 210 6.19 5.78 26.31
CA ILE A 210 6.85 6.55 27.36
C ILE A 210 7.95 7.38 26.72
N VAL A 211 7.76 8.70 26.74
CA VAL A 211 8.72 9.65 26.16
C VAL A 211 9.95 9.85 27.06
N GLU A 212 11.10 10.21 26.49
CA GLU A 212 12.36 10.44 27.22
C GLU A 212 12.22 11.45 28.36
N SER A 213 11.49 12.55 28.13
CA SER A 213 11.21 13.57 29.16
C SER A 213 10.40 13.03 30.35
N TYR A 214 9.83 11.83 30.23
CA TYR A 214 9.03 11.14 31.24
C TYR A 214 9.70 9.84 31.71
N GLY A 215 11.01 9.69 31.48
CA GLY A 215 11.81 8.55 31.91
C GLY A 215 11.73 7.32 31.00
N GLY A 216 11.19 7.46 29.79
CA GLY A 216 11.10 6.40 28.79
C GLY A 216 12.23 6.41 27.76
N ASN A 217 12.01 5.71 26.66
CA ASN A 217 12.97 5.51 25.58
C ASN A 217 12.52 6.10 24.23
N VAL A 218 11.32 6.68 24.15
CA VAL A 218 10.80 7.26 22.90
C VAL A 218 11.20 8.72 22.82
N PRO A 219 12.02 9.13 21.83
CA PRO A 219 12.40 10.53 21.68
C PRO A 219 11.17 11.40 21.42
N SER A 220 11.12 12.56 22.08
CA SER A 220 10.05 13.53 21.87
C SER A 220 10.63 14.90 21.49
N VAL A 221 10.05 15.51 20.46
CA VAL A 221 10.45 16.83 19.96
C VAL A 221 9.23 17.73 19.90
N GLU A 222 9.33 18.90 20.53
CA GLU A 222 8.30 19.92 20.57
C GLU A 222 8.45 20.85 19.36
N VAL A 223 7.44 20.93 18.49
CA VAL A 223 7.51 21.66 17.21
C VAL A 223 6.29 22.55 16.98
N SER A 224 6.45 23.59 16.17
CA SER A 224 5.32 24.29 15.55
C SER A 224 5.51 24.31 14.04
N ALA A 225 4.70 23.52 13.33
CA ALA A 225 4.68 23.53 11.87
C ALA A 225 4.25 24.89 11.30
N LYS A 226 3.38 25.63 12.00
CA LYS A 226 2.87 26.93 11.55
C LYS A 226 3.89 28.04 11.77
N ALA A 227 4.48 28.11 12.96
CA ALA A 227 5.48 29.11 13.30
C ALA A 227 6.90 28.72 12.86
N LYS A 228 7.07 27.51 12.30
CA LYS A 228 8.37 26.91 11.90
C LYS A 228 9.36 26.85 13.06
N ILE A 229 8.88 26.49 14.24
CA ILE A 229 9.70 26.38 15.45
C ILE A 229 10.21 24.93 15.59
N ASN A 230 11.51 24.80 15.84
CA ASN A 230 12.20 23.55 16.18
C ASN A 230 12.09 22.43 15.11
N ILE A 231 11.91 22.81 13.85
CA ILE A 231 11.91 21.84 12.73
C ILE A 231 13.30 21.23 12.55
N ASP A 232 14.36 22.04 12.67
CA ASP A 232 15.74 21.55 12.58
C ASP A 232 16.06 20.54 13.68
N GLY A 233 15.61 20.77 14.92
CA GLY A 233 15.79 19.83 16.02
C GLY A 233 15.09 18.48 15.79
N LEU A 234 13.93 18.48 15.11
CA LEU A 234 13.27 17.24 14.69
C LEU A 234 14.11 16.50 13.63
N LEU A 235 14.68 17.22 12.67
CA LEU A 235 15.53 16.62 11.62
C LEU A 235 16.84 16.06 12.19
N GLU A 236 17.44 16.76 13.15
CA GLU A 236 18.62 16.28 13.88
C GLU A 236 18.31 15.02 14.70
N MET A 237 17.15 14.99 15.36
CA MET A 237 16.70 13.80 16.11
C MET A 237 16.51 12.58 15.20
N ILE A 238 15.95 12.76 13.99
CA ILE A 238 15.83 11.69 13.00
C ILE A 238 17.20 11.12 12.64
N LEU A 239 18.19 11.98 12.38
CA LEU A 239 19.54 11.55 12.05
C LEU A 239 20.22 10.83 13.23
N LEU A 240 19.98 11.30 14.45
CA LEU A 240 20.50 10.65 15.66
C LEU A 240 19.93 9.24 15.84
N VAL A 241 18.61 9.07 15.70
CA VAL A 241 17.98 7.74 15.76
C VAL A 241 18.51 6.84 14.64
N ALA A 242 18.69 7.37 13.43
CA ALA A 242 19.26 6.62 12.32
C ALA A 242 20.70 6.15 12.57
N ASP A 243 21.52 6.94 13.29
CA ASP A 243 22.88 6.56 13.66
C ASP A 243 22.92 5.47 14.74
N LEU A 244 21.94 5.46 15.65
CA LEU A 244 21.81 4.43 16.68
C LEU A 244 21.39 3.09 16.10
N GLU A 245 20.48 3.10 15.12
CA GLU A 245 19.94 1.89 14.47
C GLU A 245 20.84 1.37 13.34
N ASP A 246 21.80 2.17 12.87
CA ASP A 246 22.81 1.80 11.86
C ASP A 246 22.19 1.20 10.58
N PHE A 247 21.20 1.89 10.00
CA PHE A 247 20.49 1.42 8.80
C PHE A 247 21.43 1.23 7.61
N LYS A 248 21.49 -0.01 7.11
CA LYS A 248 22.38 -0.42 6.01
C LYS A 248 21.64 -1.06 4.84
N ALA A 249 22.25 -0.99 3.66
CA ALA A 249 21.90 -1.80 2.48
C ALA A 249 23.13 -2.07 1.62
N ASN A 250 23.03 -3.04 0.70
CA ASN A 250 24.05 -3.34 -0.29
C ASN A 250 23.73 -2.59 -1.61
N PRO A 251 24.47 -1.54 -1.98
CA PRO A 251 24.24 -0.83 -3.24
C PRO A 251 24.65 -1.63 -4.49
N ASN A 252 25.51 -2.65 -4.34
CA ASN A 252 26.02 -3.43 -5.48
C ASN A 252 25.12 -4.62 -5.86
N ALA A 253 24.12 -4.94 -5.03
CA ALA A 253 23.16 -5.99 -5.31
C ALA A 253 22.15 -5.58 -6.41
N PRO A 254 21.45 -6.54 -7.02
CA PRO A 254 20.26 -6.26 -7.83
C PRO A 254 19.23 -5.46 -7.02
N ALA A 255 18.57 -4.51 -7.67
CA ALA A 255 17.65 -3.62 -6.97
C ALA A 255 16.41 -4.37 -6.49
N VAL A 256 16.06 -4.13 -5.23
CA VAL A 256 14.82 -4.56 -4.61
C VAL A 256 14.18 -3.34 -3.95
N GLY A 257 12.89 -3.18 -4.17
CA GLY A 257 12.14 -2.05 -3.63
C GLY A 257 10.66 -2.35 -3.49
N THR A 258 9.93 -1.41 -2.91
CA THR A 258 8.47 -1.54 -2.71
C THR A 258 7.75 -0.47 -3.53
N ILE A 259 6.69 -0.86 -4.24
CA ILE A 259 5.82 0.09 -4.91
C ILE A 259 5.06 0.89 -3.86
N ILE A 260 5.30 2.19 -3.82
CA ILE A 260 4.56 3.12 -2.96
C ILE A 260 3.21 3.44 -3.59
N GLU A 261 3.23 3.73 -4.89
CA GLU A 261 2.05 4.17 -5.63
C GLU A 261 2.18 3.81 -7.12
N ALA A 262 1.05 3.61 -7.79
CA ALA A 262 1.03 3.34 -9.22
C ALA A 262 -0.25 3.88 -9.87
N GLU A 263 -0.09 4.35 -11.10
CA GLU A 263 -1.16 4.93 -11.92
C GLU A 263 -0.98 4.63 -13.41
N LEU A 264 -2.05 4.87 -14.17
CA LEU A 264 -2.03 4.79 -15.63
C LEU A 264 -2.13 6.19 -16.21
N ASP A 265 -1.00 6.72 -16.68
CA ASP A 265 -0.95 8.00 -17.38
C ASP A 265 -1.22 7.82 -18.88
N LYS A 266 -2.01 8.74 -19.45
CA LYS A 266 -2.46 8.66 -20.85
C LYS A 266 -1.32 8.73 -21.86
N ASN A 267 -0.26 9.47 -21.55
CA ASN A 267 0.85 9.75 -22.46
C ASN A 267 2.08 8.88 -22.15
N ARG A 268 2.24 8.51 -20.88
CA ARG A 268 3.42 7.85 -20.33
C ARG A 268 3.22 6.35 -20.11
N GLY A 269 1.97 5.87 -20.13
CA GLY A 269 1.61 4.48 -19.85
C GLY A 269 1.57 4.20 -18.36
N ALA A 270 1.91 2.97 -17.95
CA ALA A 270 1.99 2.60 -16.54
C ALA A 270 3.17 3.33 -15.88
N VAL A 271 2.84 4.13 -14.86
CA VAL A 271 3.80 4.86 -14.03
C VAL A 271 3.70 4.31 -12.62
N ALA A 272 4.84 4.04 -12.00
CA ALA A 272 4.88 3.58 -10.61
C ALA A 272 5.97 4.33 -9.84
N THR A 273 5.66 4.71 -8.61
CA THR A 273 6.63 5.20 -7.63
C THR A 273 7.13 4.03 -6.82
N VAL A 274 8.43 3.78 -6.86
CA VAL A 274 9.11 2.73 -6.10
C VAL A 274 10.07 3.36 -5.09
N LEU A 275 10.08 2.84 -3.87
CA LEU A 275 11.13 3.10 -2.89
C LEU A 275 12.17 1.98 -3.00
N ILE A 276 13.38 2.31 -3.43
CA ILE A 276 14.48 1.35 -3.48
C ILE A 276 14.96 1.09 -2.05
N GLN A 277 15.02 -0.17 -1.63
CA GLN A 277 15.43 -0.56 -0.28
C GLN A 277 16.78 -1.27 -0.27
N ASN A 278 17.10 -2.01 -1.32
CA ASN A 278 18.40 -2.66 -1.51
C ASN A 278 18.82 -2.61 -2.97
N GLY A 279 20.13 -2.68 -3.24
CA GLY A 279 20.67 -2.63 -4.60
C GLY A 279 20.52 -1.27 -5.28
N THR A 280 20.95 -1.21 -6.53
CA THR A 280 20.87 0.02 -7.36
C THR A 280 20.02 -0.22 -8.59
N LEU A 281 18.94 0.54 -8.76
CA LEU A 281 18.08 0.45 -9.95
C LEU A 281 18.64 1.32 -11.08
N ARG A 282 18.61 0.80 -12.31
CA ARG A 282 19.12 1.48 -13.51
C ARG A 282 18.09 1.45 -14.65
N PRO A 283 18.17 2.40 -15.60
CA PRO A 283 17.44 2.28 -16.86
C PRO A 283 17.89 1.02 -17.59
N GLU A 284 16.96 0.42 -18.34
CA GLU A 284 17.08 -0.84 -19.06
C GLU A 284 17.13 -2.12 -18.20
N ASP A 285 17.00 -2.02 -16.87
CA ASP A 285 16.85 -3.20 -16.01
C ASP A 285 15.52 -3.91 -16.31
N ASN A 286 15.56 -5.25 -16.32
CA ASN A 286 14.36 -6.07 -16.37
C ASN A 286 13.83 -6.21 -14.94
N VAL A 287 12.53 -6.00 -14.76
CA VAL A 287 11.91 -6.02 -13.43
C VAL A 287 10.69 -6.91 -13.40
N LEU A 288 10.53 -7.59 -12.26
CA LEU A 288 9.32 -8.27 -11.83
C LEU A 288 8.71 -7.46 -10.67
N VAL A 289 7.42 -7.18 -10.77
CA VAL A 289 6.67 -6.39 -9.78
C VAL A 289 5.35 -7.09 -9.49
N GLY A 290 5.29 -7.88 -8.42
CA GLY A 290 4.10 -8.66 -8.09
C GLY A 290 3.64 -9.55 -9.26
N GLY A 291 2.47 -9.24 -9.83
CA GLY A 291 1.89 -9.90 -11.02
C GLY A 291 2.16 -9.20 -12.36
N VAL A 292 3.08 -8.23 -12.39
CA VAL A 292 3.46 -7.44 -13.57
C VAL A 292 4.96 -7.62 -13.82
N SER A 293 5.38 -7.47 -15.07
CA SER A 293 6.80 -7.40 -15.44
C SER A 293 7.02 -6.27 -16.43
N GLY A 294 8.27 -5.92 -16.68
CA GLY A 294 8.60 -4.93 -17.69
C GLY A 294 10.08 -4.60 -17.72
N LYS A 295 10.42 -3.65 -18.60
CA LYS A 295 11.78 -3.13 -18.73
C LYS A 295 11.76 -1.64 -18.42
N ILE A 296 12.61 -1.20 -17.49
CA ILE A 296 12.65 0.20 -17.07
C ILE A 296 13.13 1.07 -18.24
N LYS A 297 12.27 1.92 -18.79
CA LYS A 297 12.61 2.81 -19.91
C LYS A 297 13.26 4.10 -19.41
N THR A 298 12.67 4.67 -18.38
CA THR A 298 13.07 5.96 -17.82
C THR A 298 12.72 6.00 -16.35
N MET A 299 13.54 6.73 -15.61
CA MET A 299 13.40 6.96 -14.17
C MET A 299 13.47 8.45 -13.89
N PHE A 300 12.65 8.92 -12.96
CA PHE A 300 12.61 10.30 -12.49
C PHE A 300 12.71 10.34 -10.97
N ASN A 301 13.32 11.39 -10.43
CA ASN A 301 13.30 11.66 -8.99
C ASN A 301 12.01 12.41 -8.59
N ASP A 302 11.90 12.69 -7.30
CA ASP A 302 10.82 13.47 -6.68
C ASP A 302 10.64 14.88 -7.28
N SER A 303 11.70 15.47 -7.83
CA SER A 303 11.66 16.78 -8.52
C SER A 303 11.40 16.69 -10.03
N GLY A 304 11.10 15.51 -10.57
CA GLY A 304 10.87 15.29 -12.01
C GLY A 304 12.13 15.31 -12.88
N LYS A 305 13.32 15.32 -12.29
CA LYS A 305 14.60 15.19 -13.00
C LYS A 305 14.89 13.73 -13.34
N ARG A 306 15.41 13.48 -14.54
CA ARG A 306 15.77 12.12 -14.97
C ARG A 306 16.96 11.58 -14.17
N LEU A 307 16.83 10.33 -13.71
CA LEU A 307 17.87 9.59 -12.99
C LEU A 307 18.56 8.58 -13.91
N ARG A 308 19.88 8.40 -13.72
CA ARG A 308 20.69 7.36 -14.39
C ARG A 308 20.90 6.12 -13.52
N PHE A 309 20.78 6.30 -12.21
CA PHE A 309 20.83 5.24 -11.21
C PHE A 309 20.02 5.72 -10.00
N ALA A 310 19.52 4.78 -9.21
CA ALA A 310 18.86 5.07 -7.96
C ALA A 310 19.39 4.13 -6.87
N ASP A 311 20.04 4.73 -5.89
CA ASP A 311 20.64 4.05 -4.74
C ASP A 311 19.57 3.66 -3.70
N PRO A 312 19.90 2.78 -2.73
CA PRO A 312 19.02 2.47 -1.61
C PRO A 312 18.49 3.73 -0.90
N SER A 313 17.25 3.63 -0.43
CA SER A 313 16.42 4.69 0.15
C SER A 313 15.99 5.79 -0.81
N THR A 314 16.25 5.68 -2.12
CA THR A 314 15.82 6.70 -3.10
C THR A 314 14.40 6.40 -3.59
N PRO A 315 13.45 7.35 -3.50
CA PRO A 315 12.17 7.25 -4.17
C PRO A 315 12.33 7.57 -5.66
N VAL A 316 11.79 6.71 -6.52
CA VAL A 316 11.94 6.80 -7.97
C VAL A 316 10.61 6.59 -8.65
N GLU A 317 10.27 7.46 -9.57
CA GLU A 317 9.17 7.25 -10.49
C GLU A 317 9.70 6.50 -11.73
N ILE A 318 9.15 5.32 -11.98
CA ILE A 318 9.57 4.40 -13.05
C ILE A 318 8.50 4.27 -14.14
N LEU A 319 8.97 4.07 -15.37
CA LEU A 319 8.13 3.81 -16.53
C LEU A 319 8.63 2.60 -17.30
N GLY A 320 7.72 1.91 -17.99
CA GLY A 320 8.05 0.78 -18.86
C GLY A 320 7.55 -0.58 -18.36
N LEU A 321 6.70 -0.58 -17.34
CA LEU A 321 5.94 -1.76 -16.92
C LEU A 321 4.86 -2.11 -17.95
N ASP A 322 4.61 -3.40 -18.14
CA ASP A 322 3.59 -3.90 -19.07
C ASP A 322 2.15 -3.67 -18.52
N GLY A 323 2.01 -3.27 -17.26
CA GLY A 323 0.74 -2.96 -16.60
C GLY A 323 0.93 -2.14 -15.31
N VAL A 324 -0.17 -1.78 -14.67
CA VAL A 324 -0.15 -1.04 -13.39
C VAL A 324 0.00 -2.05 -12.24
N PRO A 325 1.12 -2.03 -11.49
CA PRO A 325 1.31 -2.92 -10.35
C PRO A 325 0.40 -2.52 -9.18
N GLN A 326 0.26 -3.43 -8.19
CA GLN A 326 -0.41 -3.07 -6.95
C GLN A 326 0.56 -2.28 -6.06
N ALA A 327 0.04 -1.27 -5.38
CA ALA A 327 0.83 -0.59 -4.37
C ALA A 327 1.11 -1.56 -3.20
N GLY A 328 2.35 -1.61 -2.73
CA GLY A 328 2.86 -2.61 -1.80
C GLY A 328 3.53 -3.82 -2.48
N ASP A 329 3.38 -3.99 -3.80
CA ASP A 329 4.11 -5.03 -4.51
C ASP A 329 5.62 -4.79 -4.40
N ILE A 330 6.37 -5.88 -4.33
CA ILE A 330 7.82 -5.84 -4.35
C ILE A 330 8.28 -5.77 -5.80
N LEU A 331 9.08 -4.76 -6.09
CA LEU A 331 9.87 -4.66 -7.30
C LEU A 331 11.19 -5.38 -7.08
N GLN A 332 11.54 -6.24 -8.03
CA GLN A 332 12.80 -6.94 -8.05
C GLN A 332 13.41 -6.91 -9.44
N VAL A 333 14.69 -6.57 -9.52
CA VAL A 333 15.48 -6.70 -10.75
C VAL A 333 15.82 -8.17 -10.98
N VAL A 334 15.61 -8.61 -12.20
CA VAL A 334 15.82 -9.98 -12.66
C VAL A 334 16.70 -9.99 -13.91
N ASP A 335 17.44 -11.07 -14.14
CA ASP A 335 18.33 -11.15 -15.29
C ASP A 335 17.56 -11.33 -16.60
N ASP A 336 16.54 -12.19 -16.60
CA ASP A 336 15.76 -12.54 -17.79
C ASP A 336 14.29 -12.07 -17.70
N LEU A 337 13.91 -11.23 -18.67
CA LEU A 337 12.54 -10.74 -18.82
C LEU A 337 11.53 -11.84 -19.17
N ALA A 338 11.95 -12.90 -19.86
CA ALA A 338 11.06 -14.01 -20.23
C ALA A 338 10.60 -14.78 -18.98
N VAL A 339 11.55 -15.05 -18.07
CA VAL A 339 11.29 -15.69 -16.78
C VAL A 339 10.36 -14.79 -15.93
N ALA A 340 10.65 -13.49 -15.85
CA ALA A 340 9.80 -12.54 -15.13
C ALA A 340 8.35 -12.53 -15.65
N ARG A 341 8.16 -12.59 -16.97
CA ARG A 341 6.82 -12.64 -17.59
C ARG A 341 6.07 -13.92 -17.26
N GLU A 342 6.75 -15.06 -17.26
CA GLU A 342 6.14 -16.35 -16.93
C GLU A 342 5.64 -16.36 -15.48
N ILE A 343 6.46 -15.89 -14.54
CA ILE A 343 6.09 -15.78 -13.12
C ILE A 343 4.94 -14.77 -12.92
N ALA A 344 5.00 -13.60 -13.57
CA ALA A 344 3.94 -12.61 -13.50
C ALA A 344 2.59 -13.19 -13.99
N LEU A 345 2.60 -13.91 -15.11
CA LEU A 345 1.41 -14.58 -15.65
C LEU A 345 0.89 -15.67 -14.73
N GLN A 346 1.78 -16.45 -14.11
CA GLN A 346 1.40 -17.47 -13.14
C GLN A 346 0.71 -16.85 -11.91
N ARG A 347 1.30 -15.80 -11.32
CA ARG A 347 0.73 -15.05 -10.20
C ARG A 347 -0.64 -14.47 -10.57
N GLN A 348 -0.77 -13.85 -11.74
CA GLN A 348 -2.04 -13.31 -12.21
C GLN A 348 -3.12 -14.38 -12.37
N ARG A 349 -2.78 -15.58 -12.87
CA ARG A 349 -3.71 -16.71 -12.96
C ARG A 349 -4.14 -17.18 -11.58
N GLN A 350 -3.22 -17.29 -10.63
CA GLN A 350 -3.52 -17.69 -9.27
C GLN A 350 -4.48 -16.73 -8.59
N THR A 351 -4.19 -15.42 -8.60
CA THR A 351 -5.08 -14.39 -8.04
C THR A 351 -6.45 -14.42 -8.69
N ARG A 352 -6.53 -14.66 -10.01
CA ARG A 352 -7.81 -14.80 -10.72
C ARG A 352 -8.58 -16.04 -10.30
N MET A 353 -7.91 -17.16 -10.04
CA MET A 353 -8.54 -18.39 -9.55
C MET A 353 -9.05 -18.22 -8.12
N GLU A 354 -8.29 -17.57 -7.26
CA GLU A 354 -8.69 -17.25 -5.87
C GLU A 354 -9.91 -16.33 -5.85
N ALA A 355 -9.94 -15.30 -6.70
CA ALA A 355 -11.09 -14.41 -6.85
C ALA A 355 -12.35 -15.16 -7.31
N VAL A 356 -12.22 -16.13 -8.22
CA VAL A 356 -13.34 -16.98 -8.67
C VAL A 356 -13.75 -17.99 -7.58
N GLY A 357 -12.80 -18.47 -6.77
CA GLY A 357 -13.04 -19.36 -5.65
C GLY A 357 -13.88 -18.72 -4.54
N MET A 358 -13.60 -17.46 -4.19
CA MET A 358 -14.39 -16.69 -3.22
C MET A 358 -15.87 -16.52 -3.64
N VAL A 359 -16.17 -16.51 -4.94
CA VAL A 359 -17.55 -16.37 -5.45
C VAL A 359 -18.38 -17.66 -5.28
N ARG A 360 -17.75 -18.82 -5.04
CA ARG A 360 -18.47 -20.12 -4.92
C ARG A 360 -19.05 -20.40 -3.52
N GLY A 361 -19.00 -19.44 -2.60
CA GLY A 361 -19.48 -19.58 -1.23
C GLY A 361 -20.95 -19.28 -0.97
N THR A 362 -21.78 -18.89 -1.95
CA THR A 362 -23.23 -18.73 -1.70
C THR A 362 -23.92 -20.07 -1.85
N THR A 363 -24.29 -20.68 -0.73
CA THR A 363 -25.14 -21.88 -0.71
C THR A 363 -26.52 -21.54 -1.30
N LEU A 364 -27.26 -22.56 -1.77
CA LEU A 364 -28.66 -22.38 -2.21
C LEU A 364 -29.53 -21.81 -1.09
N GLU A 365 -29.17 -22.06 0.17
CA GLU A 365 -29.79 -21.49 1.37
C GLU A 365 -29.49 -19.99 1.55
N ASP A 366 -28.26 -19.53 1.25
CA ASP A 366 -27.92 -18.10 1.19
C ASP A 366 -28.65 -17.36 0.06
N LEU A 367 -28.86 -18.03 -1.08
CA LEU A 367 -29.67 -17.49 -2.16
C LEU A 367 -31.17 -17.45 -1.79
N PHE A 368 -31.69 -18.48 -1.12
CA PHE A 368 -33.08 -18.51 -0.66
C PHE A 368 -33.39 -17.51 0.44
N SER A 369 -32.46 -17.31 1.39
CA SER A 369 -32.58 -16.32 2.46
C SER A 369 -32.52 -14.88 1.93
N LYS A 370 -31.63 -14.59 0.96
CA LYS A 370 -31.58 -13.29 0.25
C LYS A 370 -32.84 -13.01 -0.56
N VAL A 371 -33.49 -14.03 -1.11
CA VAL A 371 -34.77 -13.89 -1.83
C VAL A 371 -35.96 -13.74 -0.86
N GLN A 372 -35.90 -14.36 0.33
CA GLN A 372 -36.94 -14.25 1.37
C GLN A 372 -36.87 -12.95 2.19
N GLN A 373 -35.72 -12.30 2.29
CA GLN A 373 -35.53 -11.06 3.09
C GLN A 373 -36.09 -9.78 2.44
N GLY A 374 -36.84 -9.89 1.35
CA GLY A 374 -37.27 -8.73 0.58
C GLY A 374 -36.16 -8.21 -0.32
N GLN A 375 -36.50 -7.46 -1.36
CA GLN A 375 -35.55 -6.96 -2.36
C GLN A 375 -34.51 -6.04 -1.69
N ILE A 376 -33.35 -6.59 -1.28
CA ILE A 376 -32.17 -5.78 -1.02
C ILE A 376 -31.88 -5.04 -2.32
N LYS A 377 -31.95 -3.71 -2.29
CA LYS A 377 -31.65 -2.91 -3.46
C LYS A 377 -30.13 -2.87 -3.63
N ASP A 378 -29.64 -3.35 -4.76
CA ASP A 378 -28.22 -3.27 -5.09
C ASP A 378 -27.93 -1.89 -5.72
N LEU A 379 -26.97 -1.16 -5.17
CA LEU A 379 -26.38 0.01 -5.80
C LEU A 379 -25.10 -0.41 -6.53
N ASN A 380 -25.21 -0.57 -7.85
CA ASN A 380 -24.09 -0.92 -8.70
C ASN A 380 -23.22 0.31 -8.98
N VAL A 381 -21.91 0.18 -8.74
CA VAL A 381 -20.96 1.29 -8.88
C VAL A 381 -19.76 0.83 -9.70
N ILE A 382 -19.30 1.70 -10.61
CA ILE A 382 -18.00 1.59 -11.28
C ILE A 382 -17.10 2.69 -10.73
N VAL A 383 -15.91 2.31 -10.27
CA VAL A 383 -14.95 3.24 -9.66
C VAL A 383 -13.74 3.43 -10.57
N LYS A 384 -13.47 4.66 -10.95
CA LYS A 384 -12.22 5.08 -11.59
C LYS A 384 -11.50 6.07 -10.69
N ALA A 385 -10.22 5.84 -10.45
CA ALA A 385 -9.40 6.78 -9.69
C ALA A 385 -8.12 7.14 -10.45
N ASP A 386 -7.49 8.23 -10.04
CA ASP A 386 -6.13 8.59 -10.46
C ASP A 386 -5.13 7.48 -10.13
N VAL A 387 -5.06 7.11 -8.85
CA VAL A 387 -4.05 6.20 -8.29
C VAL A 387 -4.68 4.96 -7.68
N GLN A 388 -3.93 3.85 -7.66
CA GLN A 388 -4.41 2.57 -7.11
C GLN A 388 -4.76 2.67 -5.62
N GLY A 389 -4.05 3.52 -4.89
CA GLY A 389 -4.29 3.74 -3.47
C GLY A 389 -5.66 4.36 -3.15
N SER A 390 -6.14 5.28 -3.99
CA SER A 390 -7.47 5.87 -3.88
C SER A 390 -8.58 4.83 -4.05
N ILE A 391 -8.40 3.87 -4.96
CA ILE A 391 -9.34 2.76 -5.15
C ILE A 391 -9.48 1.96 -3.86
N GLY A 392 -8.36 1.51 -3.28
CA GLY A 392 -8.39 0.74 -2.03
C GLY A 392 -9.07 1.48 -0.88
N ALA A 393 -8.87 2.80 -0.79
CA ALA A 393 -9.51 3.64 0.22
C ALA A 393 -11.04 3.74 0.02
N ILE A 394 -11.48 3.88 -1.22
CA ILE A 394 -12.91 3.90 -1.59
C ILE A 394 -13.56 2.55 -1.28
N GLU A 395 -12.90 1.44 -1.60
CA GLU A 395 -13.41 0.09 -1.32
C GLU A 395 -13.63 -0.14 0.17
N HIS A 396 -12.65 0.25 1.00
CA HIS A 396 -12.76 0.12 2.45
C HIS A 396 -13.93 0.93 3.00
N GLN A 397 -14.11 2.18 2.54
CA GLN A 397 -15.24 3.02 2.95
C GLN A 397 -16.59 2.45 2.50
N MET A 398 -16.71 2.00 1.24
CA MET A 398 -17.93 1.36 0.75
C MET A 398 -18.26 0.07 1.53
N GLY A 399 -17.24 -0.70 1.93
CA GLY A 399 -17.40 -1.87 2.80
C GLY A 399 -17.94 -1.51 4.19
N GLN A 400 -17.45 -0.43 4.80
CA GLN A 400 -17.98 0.07 6.08
C GLN A 400 -19.45 0.52 5.97
N LEU A 401 -19.82 1.16 4.85
CA LEU A 401 -21.21 1.56 4.61
C LEU A 401 -22.13 0.35 4.45
N ASN A 402 -21.69 -0.68 3.73
CA ASN A 402 -22.43 -1.94 3.59
C ASN A 402 -22.69 -2.62 4.94
N ASN A 403 -21.75 -2.52 5.89
CA ASN A 403 -21.92 -3.08 7.24
C ASN A 403 -22.85 -2.23 8.12
N SER A 404 -23.05 -0.96 7.77
CA SER A 404 -23.82 0.00 8.58
C SER A 404 -25.28 0.11 8.13
N GLN A 405 -25.60 -0.19 6.86
CA GLN A 405 -26.95 -0.13 6.30
C GLN A 405 -27.30 -1.46 5.62
N ASN A 406 -28.15 -2.27 6.25
CA ASN A 406 -28.49 -3.62 5.78
C ASN A 406 -29.55 -3.66 4.65
N GLU A 407 -30.12 -2.53 4.25
CA GLU A 407 -31.24 -2.48 3.30
C GLU A 407 -30.79 -2.18 1.84
N VAL A 408 -29.63 -1.55 1.65
CA VAL A 408 -29.04 -1.25 0.34
C VAL A 408 -27.60 -1.75 0.30
N GLN A 409 -27.26 -2.60 -0.66
CA GLN A 409 -25.90 -3.14 -0.79
C GLN A 409 -25.15 -2.45 -1.94
N ILE A 410 -24.01 -1.83 -1.64
CA ILE A 410 -23.11 -1.25 -2.64
C ILE A 410 -22.28 -2.39 -3.25
N LYS A 411 -22.35 -2.54 -4.59
CA LYS A 411 -21.55 -3.50 -5.35
C LYS A 411 -20.64 -2.77 -6.33
N ILE A 412 -19.34 -2.91 -6.14
CA ILE A 412 -18.33 -2.39 -7.07
C ILE A 412 -18.18 -3.42 -8.19
N LEU A 413 -18.72 -3.11 -9.37
CA LEU A 413 -18.70 -4.00 -10.52
C LEU A 413 -17.36 -3.97 -11.27
N HIS A 414 -16.75 -2.78 -11.32
CA HIS A 414 -15.47 -2.58 -11.96
C HIS A 414 -14.69 -1.48 -11.24
N LYS A 415 -13.38 -1.71 -11.11
CA LYS A 415 -12.43 -0.77 -10.53
C LYS A 415 -11.16 -0.74 -11.37
N ALA A 416 -10.69 0.45 -11.70
CA ALA A 416 -9.46 0.63 -12.47
C ALA A 416 -8.90 2.04 -12.28
N THR A 417 -7.58 2.19 -12.48
CA THR A 417 -6.92 3.49 -12.51
C THR A 417 -7.02 4.13 -13.88
N GLY A 418 -6.90 5.46 -13.91
CA GLY A 418 -6.93 6.26 -15.14
C GLY A 418 -8.30 6.86 -15.45
N ALA A 419 -8.40 7.47 -16.64
CA ALA A 419 -9.60 8.18 -17.07
C ALA A 419 -10.80 7.25 -17.33
N ILE A 420 -12.00 7.83 -17.26
CA ILE A 420 -13.23 7.12 -17.60
C ILE A 420 -13.33 7.01 -19.12
N THR A 421 -13.42 5.78 -19.60
CA THR A 421 -13.46 5.42 -21.02
C THR A 421 -14.89 5.12 -21.48
N GLU A 422 -15.10 5.05 -22.79
CA GLU A 422 -16.39 4.66 -23.37
C GLU A 422 -16.80 3.23 -22.97
N GLY A 423 -15.83 2.34 -22.78
CA GLY A 423 -16.08 0.97 -22.29
C GLY A 423 -16.71 0.94 -20.90
N ASP A 424 -16.29 1.86 -20.02
CA ASP A 424 -16.86 1.99 -18.67
C ASP A 424 -18.31 2.48 -18.70
N VAL A 425 -18.62 3.41 -19.62
CA VAL A 425 -19.99 3.90 -19.86
C VAL A 425 -20.89 2.79 -20.38
N ASN A 426 -20.41 1.99 -21.34
CA ASN A 426 -21.17 0.86 -21.87
C ASN A 426 -21.42 -0.21 -20.80
N LEU A 427 -20.43 -0.48 -19.93
CA LEU A 427 -20.61 -1.39 -18.80
C LEU A 427 -21.63 -0.84 -17.80
N ALA A 428 -21.59 0.46 -17.52
CA ALA A 428 -22.55 1.13 -16.65
C ALA A 428 -23.97 1.02 -17.18
N ALA A 429 -24.17 1.24 -18.48
CA ALA A 429 -25.47 1.12 -19.12
C ALA A 429 -26.02 -0.31 -19.12
N ALA A 430 -25.15 -1.30 -19.35
CA ALA A 430 -25.56 -2.70 -19.33
C ALA A 430 -25.93 -3.20 -17.93
N SER A 431 -25.30 -2.67 -16.88
CA SER A 431 -25.47 -3.12 -15.49
C SER A 431 -26.24 -2.14 -14.58
N GLN A 432 -26.82 -1.09 -15.17
CA GLN A 432 -27.50 -0.01 -14.44
C GLN A 432 -26.65 0.56 -13.29
N ALA A 433 -25.36 0.78 -13.57
CA ALA A 433 -24.40 1.27 -12.58
C ALA A 433 -24.20 2.78 -12.71
N ILE A 434 -23.85 3.43 -11.60
CA ILE A 434 -23.32 4.80 -11.61
C ILE A 434 -21.80 4.76 -11.75
N ILE A 435 -21.22 5.78 -12.41
CA ILE A 435 -19.77 5.91 -12.53
C ILE A 435 -19.26 6.96 -11.56
N ILE A 436 -18.25 6.59 -10.79
CA ILE A 436 -17.57 7.45 -9.84
C ILE A 436 -16.13 7.67 -10.34
N GLY A 437 -15.80 8.93 -10.63
CA GLY A 437 -14.44 9.38 -10.92
C GLY A 437 -13.84 10.10 -9.71
N PHE A 438 -12.84 9.50 -9.07
CA PHE A 438 -12.08 10.13 -7.99
C PHE A 438 -10.78 10.70 -8.56
N ASN A 439 -10.69 12.03 -8.71
CA ASN A 439 -9.65 12.73 -9.50
C ASN A 439 -9.51 12.27 -10.97
N ALA A 440 -10.30 11.29 -11.41
CA ALA A 440 -10.34 10.80 -12.78
C ALA A 440 -11.42 11.53 -13.58
N ARG A 441 -11.04 12.12 -14.71
CA ARG A 441 -11.96 12.80 -15.65
C ARG A 441 -12.36 11.86 -16.80
N PRO A 442 -13.53 12.07 -17.43
CA PRO A 442 -13.95 11.26 -18.56
C PRO A 442 -13.30 11.77 -19.84
N ASP A 443 -13.02 10.85 -20.75
CA ASP A 443 -12.58 11.22 -22.08
C ASP A 443 -13.73 11.84 -22.90
N PRO A 444 -13.44 12.66 -23.94
CA PRO A 444 -14.48 13.27 -24.76
C PRO A 444 -15.43 12.27 -25.42
N ALA A 445 -14.97 11.04 -25.68
CA ALA A 445 -15.83 9.95 -26.15
C ALA A 445 -16.78 9.46 -25.04
N ALA A 446 -16.25 9.20 -23.84
CA ALA A 446 -17.02 8.75 -22.68
C ALA A 446 -18.08 9.78 -22.27
N ARG A 447 -17.76 11.08 -22.25
CA ARG A 447 -18.74 12.14 -21.94
C ARG A 447 -19.92 12.13 -22.91
N ARG A 448 -19.64 12.03 -24.22
CA ARG A 448 -20.69 11.97 -25.26
C ARG A 448 -21.55 10.71 -25.13
N ALA A 449 -20.92 9.57 -24.87
CA ALA A 449 -21.63 8.31 -24.66
C ALA A 449 -22.54 8.36 -23.43
N ALA A 450 -22.07 8.96 -22.33
CA ALA A 450 -22.84 9.08 -21.10
C ALA A 450 -24.06 9.99 -21.26
N GLU A 451 -23.93 11.11 -21.99
CA GLU A 451 -25.06 11.98 -22.32
C GLU A 451 -26.09 11.29 -23.22
N GLN A 452 -25.64 10.47 -24.18
CA GLN A 452 -26.54 9.71 -25.06
C GLN A 452 -27.29 8.58 -24.34
N GLN A 453 -26.61 7.89 -23.43
CA GLN A 453 -27.16 6.73 -22.71
C GLN A 453 -27.81 7.10 -21.37
N GLY A 454 -27.72 8.36 -20.94
CA GLY A 454 -28.28 8.84 -19.68
C GLY A 454 -27.58 8.31 -18.43
N ILE A 455 -26.27 8.03 -18.51
CA ILE A 455 -25.48 7.49 -17.39
C ILE A 455 -24.95 8.64 -16.52
N ASP A 456 -25.20 8.56 -15.22
CA ASP A 456 -24.69 9.54 -14.25
C ASP A 456 -23.20 9.27 -13.99
N ILE A 457 -22.37 10.29 -14.24
CA ILE A 457 -20.95 10.29 -13.91
C ILE A 457 -20.70 11.37 -12.87
N ARG A 458 -20.29 10.94 -11.68
CA ARG A 458 -19.98 11.85 -10.56
C ARG A 458 -18.48 11.96 -10.34
N PHE A 459 -18.03 13.20 -10.16
CA PHE A 459 -16.63 13.54 -9.96
C PHE A 459 -16.40 14.01 -8.55
N TYR A 460 -15.41 13.43 -7.89
CA TYR A 460 -15.02 13.81 -6.55
C TYR A 460 -13.51 13.99 -6.48
N ASN A 461 -13.09 14.98 -5.68
CA ASN A 461 -11.69 15.20 -5.36
C ASN A 461 -11.42 14.99 -3.86
N ILE A 462 -12.48 14.78 -3.07
CA ILE A 462 -12.46 14.65 -1.62
C ILE A 462 -13.32 13.44 -1.24
N ILE A 463 -12.73 12.48 -0.53
CA ILE A 463 -13.38 11.19 -0.25
C ILE A 463 -14.63 11.32 0.64
N TYR A 464 -14.68 12.32 1.52
CA TYR A 464 -15.88 12.59 2.34
C TYR A 464 -17.10 12.99 1.51
N GLN A 465 -16.90 13.81 0.48
CA GLN A 465 -17.99 14.23 -0.41
C GLN A 465 -18.56 13.03 -1.17
N LEU A 466 -17.67 12.14 -1.63
CA LEU A 466 -18.03 10.86 -2.23
C LEU A 466 -18.89 10.03 -1.26
N THR A 467 -18.38 9.78 -0.05
CA THR A 467 -19.08 8.92 0.91
C THR A 467 -20.43 9.50 1.34
N ASP A 468 -20.52 10.82 1.51
CA ASP A 468 -21.77 11.48 1.90
C ASP A 468 -22.81 11.44 0.79
N ASP A 469 -22.41 11.63 -0.46
CA ASP A 469 -23.32 11.52 -1.59
C ASP A 469 -23.78 10.09 -1.86
N ILE A 470 -22.90 9.10 -1.65
CA ILE A 470 -23.29 7.67 -1.66
C ILE A 470 -24.32 7.39 -0.55
N LYS A 471 -24.08 7.86 0.68
CA LYS A 471 -25.06 7.72 1.78
C LYS A 471 -26.41 8.34 1.42
N LYS A 472 -26.41 9.54 0.82
CA LYS A 472 -27.66 10.19 0.35
C LYS A 472 -28.35 9.37 -0.75
N ALA A 473 -27.58 8.81 -1.69
CA ALA A 473 -28.13 7.95 -2.73
C ALA A 473 -28.77 6.68 -2.14
N MET A 474 -28.12 6.05 -1.15
CA MET A 474 -28.68 4.90 -0.43
C MET A 474 -29.99 5.26 0.27
N VAL A 475 -30.04 6.39 0.99
CA VAL A 475 -31.28 6.87 1.64
C VAL A 475 -32.36 7.20 0.61
N GLY A 476 -32.01 7.82 -0.51
CA GLY A 476 -32.94 8.12 -1.60
C GLY A 476 -33.51 6.89 -2.30
N MET A 477 -32.82 5.75 -2.24
CA MET A 477 -33.34 4.46 -2.73
C MET A 477 -34.26 3.77 -1.71
N LEU A 478 -34.27 4.20 -0.45
CA LEU A 478 -35.17 3.68 0.60
C LEU A 478 -36.51 4.43 0.66
N ALA A 479 -36.52 5.69 0.22
CA ALA A 479 -37.74 6.48 -0.01
C ALA A 479 -38.47 6.01 -1.27
#